data_AF-A0AB34JKU7-F1
#
_entry.id   AF-A0AB34JKU7-F1
#
_cell.length_a   1.000
_cell.length_b   1.000
_cell.length_c   1.000
_cell.angle_alpha   90.00
_cell.angle_beta   90.00
_cell.angle_gamma   90.00
#
_symmetry.space_group_name_H-M   'P 1'
#
loop_
_entity.id
_entity.type
_entity.pdbx_description
1 polymer ?
#
loop_
_entity_poly.entity_id
_entity_poly.type
_entity_poly.pdbx_seq_one_letter_code
_entity_poly.pdbx_strand_id
1 'polypeptide(L)'
;MRRCDALLQAWCHAHCPLAREHGPLYARRDRSHDSGAGRAWRCYAAATLDESRTTFVGGSAYCTRDSPLRKVLELCLAAERSPVDEGGAPSVVSVDERGEAHQIAPPQLMNARGEARVGLVVAHCHEEMRWLAQVHRGLHEGAGSMPLRLELYIYEKCQNSSVGEWNELRWEVQRRASLVNKGEECYAYLKYMTNYYSSLPDVVLFFQGDGVLNGRNFYAKTLAFSKLVFGHGKGPRPDLWRSVNDHQYIALASDQSECAARRIPNCFVENKRQFHCATLLYERSTEQKAPPVWAVYANAQFGVTRDRLVARPLSFYRQLLDEFEVDPSAECFKIQGHKGRPFRGTCALFEYLWPSFLGESHVLEKKHTMNPQK
;
A
#
# COMPACT_ATOMS: atom_id res chain seq x y z
N MET A 1 22.78 12.78 -13.10
CA MET A 1 23.23 11.44 -13.55
C MET A 1 24.07 10.66 -12.54
N ARG A 2 25.08 11.24 -11.86
CA ARG A 2 25.93 10.46 -10.91
C ARG A 2 25.14 9.73 -9.81
N ARG A 3 24.05 10.32 -9.30
CA ARG A 3 23.17 9.71 -8.29
C ARG A 3 22.43 8.47 -8.82
N CYS A 4 21.81 8.55 -10.00
CA CYS A 4 21.12 7.41 -10.58
C CYS A 4 22.06 6.26 -10.96
N ASP A 5 23.32 6.55 -11.29
CA ASP A 5 24.29 5.52 -11.60
C ASP A 5 24.54 4.58 -10.41
N ALA A 6 24.72 5.14 -9.21
CA ALA A 6 24.91 4.36 -8.00
C ALA A 6 23.70 3.45 -7.68
N LEU A 7 22.47 3.96 -7.86
CA LEU A 7 21.25 3.17 -7.66
C LEU A 7 21.14 2.00 -8.64
N LEU A 8 21.47 2.24 -9.92
CA LEU A 8 21.46 1.20 -10.94
C LEU A 8 22.54 0.14 -10.68
N GLN A 9 23.74 0.54 -10.25
CA GLN A 9 24.82 -0.38 -9.85
C GLN A 9 24.43 -1.23 -8.64
N ALA A 10 23.87 -0.61 -7.60
CA ALA A 10 23.37 -1.32 -6.42
C ALA A 10 22.31 -2.37 -6.79
N TRP A 11 21.37 -2.00 -7.68
CA TRP A 11 20.38 -2.93 -8.19
C TRP A 11 21.02 -4.11 -8.93
N CYS A 12 22.00 -3.83 -9.81
CA CYS A 12 22.74 -4.86 -10.53
C CYS A 12 23.46 -5.83 -9.59
N HIS A 13 24.11 -5.33 -8.54
CA HIS A 13 24.82 -6.17 -7.58
C HIS A 13 23.86 -7.09 -6.79
N ALA A 14 22.66 -6.61 -6.46
CA ALA A 14 21.67 -7.40 -5.73
C ALA A 14 20.93 -8.44 -6.59
N HIS A 15 20.72 -8.19 -7.88
CA HIS A 15 19.79 -8.97 -8.71
C HIS A 15 20.44 -9.73 -9.89
N CYS A 16 21.73 -9.52 -10.15
CA CYS A 16 22.45 -10.25 -11.18
C CYS A 16 23.25 -11.40 -10.53
N PRO A 17 23.04 -12.67 -10.93
CA PRO A 17 23.78 -13.81 -10.37
C PRO A 17 25.31 -13.67 -10.48
N LEU A 18 25.77 -12.99 -11.53
CA LEU A 18 27.19 -12.73 -11.81
C LEU A 18 27.88 -11.85 -10.74
N ALA A 19 27.13 -11.18 -9.88
CA ALA A 19 27.71 -10.34 -8.82
C ALA A 19 28.54 -11.15 -7.82
N ARG A 20 28.21 -12.43 -7.63
CA ARG A 20 28.95 -13.34 -6.73
C ARG A 20 30.33 -13.70 -7.28
N GLU A 21 30.44 -13.87 -8.59
CA GLU A 21 31.67 -14.32 -9.26
C GLU A 21 32.58 -13.16 -9.68
N HIS A 22 31.98 -12.04 -10.08
CA HIS A 22 32.71 -10.91 -10.65
C HIS A 22 32.76 -9.67 -9.76
N GLY A 23 32.15 -9.72 -8.57
CA GLY A 23 32.12 -8.61 -7.61
C GLY A 23 31.19 -7.47 -8.03
N PRO A 24 31.60 -6.19 -7.84
CA PRO A 24 30.78 -5.04 -8.22
C PRO A 24 30.43 -5.02 -9.72
N LEU A 25 29.15 -4.83 -10.02
CA LEU A 25 28.63 -4.76 -11.39
C LEU A 25 28.19 -3.36 -11.76
N TYR A 26 28.26 -3.06 -13.06
CA TYR A 26 27.99 -1.73 -13.62
C TYR A 26 26.78 -1.77 -14.56
N ALA A 27 25.79 -0.94 -14.29
CA ALA A 27 24.62 -0.83 -15.15
C ALA A 27 24.92 0.10 -16.34
N ARG A 28 24.93 -0.44 -17.57
CA ARG A 28 25.12 0.37 -18.79
C ARG A 28 24.09 0.03 -19.85
N ARG A 29 23.69 1.04 -20.63
CA ARG A 29 22.88 0.84 -21.83
C ARG A 29 23.80 0.72 -23.04
N ASP A 30 24.27 -0.48 -23.30
CA ASP A 30 25.25 -0.74 -24.35
C ASP A 30 24.88 -1.99 -25.17
N ARG A 31 25.75 -2.45 -26.06
CA ARG A 31 25.62 -3.68 -26.87
C ARG A 31 26.02 -4.93 -26.08
N SER A 32 25.62 -6.10 -26.58
CA SER A 32 26.05 -7.42 -26.09
C SER A 32 27.27 -7.94 -26.86
N HIS A 33 27.78 -9.10 -26.46
CA HIS A 33 28.75 -9.85 -27.27
C HIS A 33 28.18 -10.23 -28.65
N ASP A 34 26.88 -10.49 -28.73
CA ASP A 34 26.15 -10.67 -29.99
C ASP A 34 26.00 -9.34 -30.71
N SER A 35 26.69 -9.19 -31.85
CA SER A 35 26.68 -7.98 -32.68
C SER A 35 25.30 -7.61 -33.24
N GLY A 36 24.37 -8.56 -33.30
CA GLY A 36 23.00 -8.35 -33.79
C GLY A 36 22.00 -7.83 -32.74
N ALA A 37 22.31 -7.94 -31.45
CA ALA A 37 21.40 -7.48 -30.41
C ALA A 37 21.63 -5.99 -30.11
N GLY A 38 20.56 -5.20 -30.27
CA GLY A 38 20.60 -3.76 -30.05
C GLY A 38 21.01 -3.34 -28.63
N ARG A 39 21.16 -2.02 -28.44
CA ARG A 39 21.50 -1.45 -27.13
C ARG A 39 20.37 -1.66 -26.12
N ALA A 40 20.72 -2.24 -24.98
CA ALA A 40 19.81 -2.51 -23.87
C ALA A 40 20.54 -2.32 -22.54
N TRP A 41 19.79 -2.12 -21.45
CA TRP A 41 20.36 -2.05 -20.12
C TRP A 41 20.80 -3.43 -19.65
N ARG A 42 22.07 -3.52 -19.24
CA ARG A 42 22.69 -4.75 -18.72
C ARG A 42 23.56 -4.40 -17.51
N CYS A 43 23.79 -5.41 -16.67
CA CYS A 43 24.74 -5.37 -15.58
C CYS A 43 26.03 -6.03 -16.03
N TYR A 44 27.10 -5.26 -16.19
CA TYR A 44 28.39 -5.72 -16.70
C TYR A 44 29.40 -5.93 -15.56
N ALA A 45 30.20 -6.99 -15.66
CA ALA A 45 31.41 -7.13 -14.85
C ALA A 45 32.45 -6.09 -15.28
N ALA A 46 33.28 -5.60 -14.35
CA ALA A 46 34.32 -4.61 -14.65
C ALA A 46 35.23 -5.02 -15.81
N ALA A 47 35.59 -6.30 -15.89
CA ALA A 47 36.48 -6.85 -16.92
C ALA A 47 35.89 -6.83 -18.36
N THR A 48 34.59 -6.56 -18.51
CA THR A 48 33.91 -6.48 -19.81
C THR A 48 33.72 -5.05 -20.31
N LEU A 49 34.12 -4.08 -19.50
CA LEU A 49 34.04 -2.67 -19.81
C LEU A 49 35.43 -2.10 -20.08
N ASP A 50 35.47 -0.93 -20.71
CA ASP A 50 36.68 -0.12 -20.82
C ASP A 50 37.17 0.35 -19.44
N GLU A 51 38.37 0.96 -19.39
CA GLU A 51 38.98 1.44 -18.14
C GLU A 51 38.08 2.45 -17.40
N SER A 52 37.33 3.26 -18.15
CA SER A 52 36.37 4.23 -17.59
C SER A 52 35.10 3.59 -17.04
N ARG A 53 34.91 2.29 -17.29
CA ARG A 53 33.71 1.51 -16.95
C ARG A 53 32.44 2.13 -17.51
N THR A 54 32.49 2.67 -18.72
CA THR A 54 31.33 3.30 -19.39
C THR A 54 30.87 2.53 -20.62
N THR A 55 31.78 1.82 -21.30
CA THR A 55 31.52 1.22 -22.61
C THR A 55 31.90 -0.25 -22.61
N PHE A 56 31.05 -1.10 -23.20
CA PHE A 56 31.32 -2.52 -23.36
C PHE A 56 32.38 -2.77 -24.44
N VAL A 57 33.48 -3.42 -24.05
CA VAL A 57 34.62 -3.73 -24.93
C VAL A 57 34.64 -5.19 -25.38
N GLY A 58 34.02 -6.11 -24.63
CA GLY A 58 33.92 -7.52 -25.01
C GLY A 58 33.68 -8.46 -23.82
N GLY A 59 33.54 -9.75 -24.11
CA GLY A 59 33.31 -10.80 -23.10
C GLY A 59 31.83 -11.12 -22.85
N SER A 60 31.57 -12.17 -22.07
CA SER A 60 30.22 -12.69 -21.80
C SER A 60 29.75 -12.44 -20.36
N ALA A 61 30.59 -11.84 -19.50
CA ALA A 61 30.27 -11.61 -18.09
C ALA A 61 29.35 -10.39 -17.90
N TYR A 62 28.11 -10.53 -18.36
CA TYR A 62 27.03 -9.58 -18.12
C TYR A 62 25.67 -10.28 -18.05
N CYS A 63 24.67 -9.63 -17.44
CA CYS A 63 23.28 -10.06 -17.53
C CYS A 63 22.38 -8.96 -18.08
N THR A 64 21.53 -9.30 -19.05
CA THR A 64 20.56 -8.35 -19.64
C THR A 64 19.37 -8.17 -18.70
N ARG A 65 19.06 -6.91 -18.37
CA ARG A 65 18.01 -6.51 -17.42
C ARG A 65 17.31 -5.23 -17.88
N ASP A 66 16.92 -5.19 -19.16
CA ASP A 66 16.47 -3.94 -19.81
C ASP A 66 15.29 -3.29 -19.09
N SER A 67 14.19 -4.04 -18.93
CA SER A 67 12.96 -3.53 -18.32
C SER A 67 13.14 -3.13 -16.84
N PRO A 68 13.73 -3.96 -15.95
CA PRO A 68 13.94 -3.58 -14.56
C PRO A 68 14.84 -2.35 -14.37
N LEU A 69 15.96 -2.27 -15.11
CA LEU A 69 16.88 -1.13 -15.00
C LEU A 69 16.27 0.18 -15.52
N ARG A 70 15.41 0.12 -16.55
CA ARG A 70 14.62 1.30 -16.97
C ARG A 70 13.70 1.78 -15.86
N LYS A 71 12.99 0.87 -15.18
CA LYS A 71 12.11 1.22 -14.06
C LYS A 71 12.90 1.88 -12.91
N VAL A 72 14.07 1.36 -12.57
CA VAL A 72 14.96 1.96 -11.55
C VAL A 72 15.42 3.36 -11.99
N LEU A 73 15.82 3.53 -13.25
CA LEU A 73 16.23 4.83 -13.79
C LEU A 73 15.08 5.84 -13.79
N GLU A 74 13.89 5.45 -14.21
CA GLU A 74 12.68 6.29 -14.21
C GLU A 74 12.35 6.76 -12.79
N LEU A 75 12.39 5.87 -11.81
CA LEU A 75 12.15 6.21 -10.41
C LEU A 75 13.19 7.19 -9.86
N CYS A 76 14.47 6.99 -10.21
CA CYS A 76 15.53 7.92 -9.81
C CYS A 76 15.35 9.30 -10.43
N LEU A 77 15.08 9.36 -11.74
CA LEU A 77 14.86 10.62 -12.45
C LEU A 77 13.60 11.35 -11.95
N ALA A 78 12.55 10.61 -11.59
CA ALA A 78 11.37 11.19 -10.97
C ALA A 78 11.71 11.83 -9.60
N ALA A 79 12.52 11.16 -8.78
CA ALA A 79 12.97 11.70 -7.50
C ALA A 79 13.87 12.94 -7.66
N GLU A 80 14.71 13.01 -8.70
CA GLU A 80 15.51 14.21 -9.02
C GLU A 80 14.63 15.40 -9.50
N ARG A 81 13.43 15.12 -10.04
CA ARG A 81 12.51 16.15 -10.54
C ARG A 81 11.51 16.66 -9.51
N SER A 82 11.25 15.90 -8.45
CA SER A 82 10.46 16.41 -7.34
C SER A 82 11.21 17.58 -6.73
N PRO A 83 10.68 18.82 -6.80
CA PRO A 83 11.27 19.91 -6.06
C PRO A 83 11.28 19.45 -4.60
N VAL A 84 12.49 19.33 -4.07
CA VAL A 84 12.66 19.13 -2.64
C VAL A 84 12.11 20.42 -2.04
N ASP A 85 10.90 20.35 -1.49
CA ASP A 85 10.48 21.31 -0.48
C ASP A 85 11.51 21.13 0.64
N GLU A 86 12.56 21.96 0.64
CA GLU A 86 13.59 21.98 1.69
C GLU A 86 13.01 22.40 3.05
N GLY A 87 11.69 22.66 3.13
CA GLY A 87 10.97 22.92 4.36
C GLY A 87 10.36 21.66 4.98
N GLY A 88 11.17 20.90 5.72
CA GLY A 88 10.65 20.01 6.77
C GLY A 88 10.98 18.53 6.57
N ALA A 89 12.17 18.13 7.01
CA ALA A 89 12.34 16.75 7.45
C ALA A 89 11.34 16.48 8.59
N PRO A 90 10.57 15.37 8.57
CA PRO A 90 9.82 14.97 9.75
C PRO A 90 10.84 14.67 10.84
N SER A 91 10.73 15.42 11.94
CA SER A 91 11.51 15.22 13.15
C SER A 91 11.32 13.77 13.59
N VAL A 92 12.36 12.95 13.41
CA VAL A 92 12.44 11.64 14.05
C VAL A 92 12.39 11.92 15.53
N VAL A 93 11.39 11.35 16.20
CA VAL A 93 11.15 11.46 17.63
C VAL A 93 12.44 11.19 18.40
N SER A 94 13.08 12.27 18.86
CA SER A 94 14.05 12.21 19.94
C SER A 94 13.25 12.02 21.22
N VAL A 95 13.39 10.86 21.86
CA VAL A 95 12.95 10.64 23.22
C VAL A 95 13.85 11.53 24.09
N ASP A 96 13.31 12.61 24.66
CA ASP A 96 14.02 13.38 25.70
C ASP A 96 14.23 12.45 26.90
N GLU A 97 15.42 12.49 27.51
CA GLU A 97 15.84 11.66 28.64
C GLU A 97 14.93 11.80 29.88
N ARG A 98 13.99 12.75 29.86
CA ARG A 98 13.05 13.05 30.95
C ARG A 98 11.77 12.22 30.95
N GLY A 99 11.48 11.45 29.88
CA GLY A 99 10.28 10.61 29.84
C GLY A 99 8.95 11.37 29.90
N GLU A 100 8.94 12.68 29.61
CA GLU A 100 7.70 13.46 29.54
C GLU A 100 7.01 13.24 28.19
N ALA A 101 5.76 12.78 28.24
CA ALA A 101 4.95 12.58 27.05
C ALA A 101 4.60 13.94 26.42
N HIS A 102 5.30 14.32 25.36
CA HIS A 102 4.90 15.47 24.54
C HIS A 102 3.53 15.17 23.91
N GLN A 103 2.55 16.02 24.20
CA GLN A 103 1.28 16.03 23.48
C GLN A 103 1.56 16.34 22.01
N ILE A 104 1.47 15.33 21.16
CA ILE A 104 1.45 15.51 19.70
C ILE A 104 0.20 16.35 19.42
N ALA A 105 0.39 17.55 18.87
CA ALA A 105 -0.74 18.38 18.45
C ALA A 105 -1.64 17.54 17.53
N PRO A 106 -2.98 17.59 17.71
CA PRO A 106 -3.88 16.75 16.93
C PRO A 106 -3.64 16.98 15.43
N PRO A 107 -3.67 15.92 14.61
CA PRO A 107 -3.41 16.03 13.19
C PRO A 107 -4.33 17.08 12.55
N GLN A 108 -3.75 18.03 11.82
CA GLN A 108 -4.53 19.03 11.10
C GLN A 108 -5.09 18.40 9.84
N LEU A 109 -6.36 17.96 9.89
CA LEU A 109 -7.08 17.40 8.74
C LEU A 109 -7.37 18.41 7.62
N MET A 110 -7.08 19.69 7.86
CA MET A 110 -7.27 20.76 6.89
C MET A 110 -5.93 21.18 6.31
N ASN A 111 -5.90 21.37 4.99
CA ASN A 111 -4.77 22.02 4.35
C ASN A 111 -4.71 23.52 4.71
N ALA A 112 -3.65 24.21 4.30
CA ALA A 112 -3.46 25.64 4.57
C ALA A 112 -4.59 26.56 4.04
N ARG A 113 -5.50 26.04 3.19
CA ARG A 113 -6.66 26.75 2.64
C ARG A 113 -7.95 26.47 3.41
N GLY A 114 -7.91 25.68 4.49
CA GLY A 114 -9.11 25.27 5.23
C GLY A 114 -9.99 24.30 4.45
N GLU A 115 -9.42 23.59 3.47
CA GLU A 115 -10.10 22.57 2.67
C GLU A 115 -9.59 21.18 3.07
N ALA A 116 -10.49 20.21 3.16
CA ALA A 116 -10.15 18.80 3.37
C ALA A 116 -10.12 18.05 2.03
N ARG A 117 -9.04 17.30 1.76
CA ARG A 117 -8.92 16.40 0.61
C ARG A 117 -9.14 14.96 1.05
N VAL A 118 -10.09 14.28 0.41
CA VAL A 118 -10.38 12.86 0.68
C VAL A 118 -10.21 12.03 -0.59
N GLY A 119 -9.31 11.06 -0.54
CA GLY A 119 -9.07 10.10 -1.62
C GLY A 119 -9.83 8.80 -1.40
N LEU A 120 -10.51 8.31 -2.44
CA LEU A 120 -11.14 7.00 -2.46
C LEU A 120 -10.36 6.11 -3.42
N VAL A 121 -9.83 5.01 -2.89
CA VAL A 121 -9.06 4.01 -3.63
C VAL A 121 -9.90 2.74 -3.70
N VAL A 122 -10.33 2.40 -4.91
CA VAL A 122 -11.26 1.29 -5.15
C VAL A 122 -10.56 0.21 -5.97
N ALA A 123 -10.42 -0.97 -5.39
CA ALA A 123 -9.98 -2.17 -6.08
C ALA A 123 -11.20 -2.91 -6.66
N HIS A 124 -11.31 -2.99 -7.99
CA HIS A 124 -12.52 -3.45 -8.69
C HIS A 124 -12.24 -4.58 -9.69
N CYS A 125 -13.12 -5.58 -9.76
CA CYS A 125 -13.20 -6.66 -10.74
C CYS A 125 -14.67 -6.92 -11.11
N HIS A 126 -15.19 -6.26 -12.14
CA HIS A 126 -16.56 -6.45 -12.68
C HIS A 126 -17.72 -6.15 -11.73
N GLU A 127 -17.49 -5.69 -10.50
CA GLU A 127 -18.58 -5.34 -9.58
C GLU A 127 -19.26 -4.01 -9.93
N GLU A 128 -20.54 -3.89 -9.60
CA GLU A 128 -21.27 -2.64 -9.79
C GLU A 128 -20.78 -1.57 -8.81
N MET A 129 -20.43 -0.39 -9.32
CA MET A 129 -19.95 0.75 -8.52
C MET A 129 -21.00 1.86 -8.31
N ARG A 130 -22.32 1.58 -8.46
CA ARG A 130 -23.38 2.60 -8.27
C ARG A 130 -23.35 3.18 -6.86
N TRP A 131 -22.85 2.41 -5.91
CA TRP A 131 -22.65 2.81 -4.53
C TRP A 131 -21.70 4.01 -4.38
N LEU A 132 -20.79 4.28 -5.32
CA LEU A 132 -19.91 5.45 -5.27
C LEU A 132 -20.68 6.77 -5.21
N ALA A 133 -21.84 6.84 -5.87
CA ALA A 133 -22.70 8.03 -5.80
C ALA A 133 -23.21 8.29 -4.39
N GLN A 134 -23.51 7.22 -3.66
CA GLN A 134 -23.95 7.29 -2.28
C GLN A 134 -22.81 7.69 -1.35
N VAL A 135 -21.59 7.18 -1.57
CA VAL A 135 -20.40 7.60 -0.80
C VAL A 135 -20.11 9.06 -1.03
N HIS A 136 -20.05 9.49 -2.29
CA HIS A 136 -19.82 10.87 -2.66
C HIS A 136 -20.81 11.81 -1.95
N ARG A 137 -22.12 11.51 -2.06
CA ARG A 137 -23.16 12.29 -1.38
C ARG A 137 -22.99 12.27 0.13
N GLY A 138 -22.79 11.10 0.72
CA GLY A 138 -22.61 10.94 2.16
C GLY A 138 -21.42 11.74 2.69
N LEU A 139 -20.31 11.80 1.95
CA LEU A 139 -19.13 12.58 2.31
C LEU A 139 -19.42 14.09 2.29
N HIS A 140 -20.08 14.60 1.25
CA HIS A 140 -20.49 16.01 1.18
C HIS A 140 -21.50 16.39 2.27
N GLU A 141 -22.54 15.56 2.47
CA GLU A 141 -23.51 15.76 3.56
C GLU A 141 -22.82 15.73 4.92
N GLY A 142 -21.89 14.78 5.10
CA GLY A 142 -21.10 14.66 6.32
C GLY A 142 -20.28 15.91 6.57
N ALA A 143 -19.60 16.45 5.55
CA ALA A 143 -18.75 17.64 5.65
C ALA A 143 -19.51 18.92 6.06
N GLY A 144 -20.83 18.95 5.89
CA GLY A 144 -21.64 20.11 6.27
C GLY A 144 -21.21 21.36 5.51
N SER A 145 -20.71 22.37 6.22
CA SER A 145 -20.19 23.61 5.63
C SER A 145 -18.70 23.59 5.33
N MET A 146 -17.99 22.49 5.64
CA MET A 146 -16.56 22.38 5.38
C MET A 146 -16.29 22.22 3.88
N PRO A 147 -15.39 23.03 3.28
CA PRO A 147 -14.95 22.81 1.91
C PRO A 147 -14.28 21.44 1.77
N LEU A 148 -14.83 20.61 0.88
CA LEU A 148 -14.40 19.22 0.68
C LEU A 148 -14.04 18.99 -0.79
N ARG A 149 -12.84 18.44 -1.00
CA ARG A 149 -12.36 17.99 -2.30
C ARG A 149 -12.24 16.47 -2.32
N LEU A 150 -12.90 15.84 -3.28
CA LEU A 150 -12.97 14.40 -3.42
C LEU A 150 -12.15 13.90 -4.62
N GLU A 151 -11.32 12.91 -4.36
CA GLU A 151 -10.47 12.29 -5.38
C GLU A 151 -10.82 10.79 -5.49
N LEU A 152 -10.94 10.27 -6.70
CA LEU A 152 -11.29 8.88 -6.96
C LEU A 152 -10.19 8.18 -7.78
N TYR A 153 -9.73 7.05 -7.26
CA TYR A 153 -8.69 6.20 -7.84
C TYR A 153 -9.26 4.79 -8.00
N ILE A 154 -9.55 4.39 -9.24
CA ILE A 154 -10.08 3.05 -9.56
C ILE A 154 -8.95 2.19 -10.11
N TYR A 155 -8.74 1.04 -9.47
CA TYR A 155 -7.82 0.01 -9.90
C TYR A 155 -8.61 -1.21 -10.39
N GLU A 156 -8.62 -1.40 -11.71
CA GLU A 156 -9.32 -2.49 -12.36
C GLU A 156 -8.42 -3.71 -12.44
N LYS A 157 -8.84 -4.79 -11.80
CA LYS A 157 -8.05 -6.00 -11.61
C LYS A 157 -8.33 -7.04 -12.68
N CYS A 158 -9.56 -7.07 -13.17
CA CYS A 158 -10.01 -8.03 -14.16
C CYS A 158 -10.07 -7.33 -15.51
N GLN A 159 -9.24 -7.78 -16.45
CA GLN A 159 -9.18 -7.23 -17.79
C GLN A 159 -10.58 -7.25 -18.44
N ASN A 160 -10.90 -6.24 -19.24
CA ASN A 160 -12.16 -6.11 -20.01
C ASN A 160 -13.41 -5.73 -19.20
N SER A 161 -13.27 -5.03 -18.07
CA SER A 161 -14.41 -4.45 -17.39
C SER A 161 -14.86 -3.18 -18.13
N SER A 162 -16.05 -3.19 -18.74
CA SER A 162 -16.71 -1.94 -19.11
C SER A 162 -17.21 -1.29 -17.84
N VAL A 163 -16.35 -0.48 -17.24
CA VAL A 163 -16.71 0.38 -16.12
C VAL A 163 -17.83 1.30 -16.61
N GLY A 164 -19.06 1.02 -16.17
CA GLY A 164 -20.26 1.78 -16.55
C GLY A 164 -20.10 3.28 -16.34
N GLU A 165 -21.02 4.07 -16.88
CA GLU A 165 -20.96 5.53 -16.77
C GLU A 165 -21.23 5.98 -15.32
N TRP A 166 -20.18 6.14 -14.51
CA TRP A 166 -20.22 6.84 -13.21
C TRP A 166 -19.86 8.33 -13.35
N ASN A 167 -19.79 8.81 -14.60
CA ASN A 167 -19.31 10.14 -14.97
C ASN A 167 -20.20 11.29 -14.45
N GLU A 168 -21.36 10.98 -13.89
CA GLU A 168 -22.29 11.97 -13.35
C GLU A 168 -21.83 12.57 -12.01
N LEU A 169 -20.84 11.97 -11.35
CA LEU A 169 -20.31 12.45 -10.07
C LEU A 169 -19.18 13.44 -10.30
N ARG A 170 -19.26 14.61 -9.65
CA ARG A 170 -18.26 15.67 -9.73
C ARG A 170 -17.04 15.37 -8.84
N TRP A 171 -16.26 14.36 -9.21
CA TRP A 171 -14.94 14.13 -8.62
C TRP A 171 -13.94 15.15 -9.16
N GLU A 172 -13.21 15.86 -8.30
CA GLU A 172 -12.20 16.83 -8.73
C GLU A 172 -10.99 16.15 -9.38
N VAL A 173 -10.69 14.93 -8.95
CA VAL A 173 -9.67 14.07 -9.56
C VAL A 173 -10.26 12.70 -9.78
N GLN A 174 -10.19 12.20 -11.01
CA GLN A 174 -10.52 10.82 -11.33
C GLN A 174 -9.34 10.17 -12.05
N ARG A 175 -8.86 9.05 -11.50
CA ARG A 175 -7.79 8.24 -12.08
C ARG A 175 -8.26 6.80 -12.19
N ARG A 176 -7.91 6.17 -13.32
CA ARG A 176 -8.17 4.75 -13.58
C ARG A 176 -6.87 4.09 -13.98
N ALA A 177 -6.61 2.91 -13.43
CA ALA A 177 -5.47 2.10 -13.79
C ALA A 177 -5.90 0.63 -13.88
N SER A 178 -5.55 -0.03 -14.98
CA SER A 178 -5.71 -1.47 -15.10
C SER A 178 -4.48 -2.16 -14.51
N LEU A 179 -4.71 -3.15 -13.64
CA LEU A 179 -3.69 -3.96 -13.01
C LEU A 179 -3.84 -5.42 -13.45
N VAL A 180 -2.71 -6.13 -13.48
CA VAL A 180 -2.75 -7.59 -13.54
C VAL A 180 -3.32 -8.11 -12.22
N ASN A 181 -4.32 -9.00 -12.26
CA ASN A 181 -4.90 -9.60 -11.06
C ASN A 181 -3.88 -10.51 -10.35
N LYS A 182 -3.11 -9.95 -9.41
CA LYS A 182 -2.05 -10.64 -8.66
C LYS A 182 -2.38 -10.92 -7.18
N GLY A 183 -3.62 -10.72 -6.74
CA GLY A 183 -3.96 -10.78 -5.31
C GLY A 183 -4.86 -9.64 -4.86
N GLU A 184 -5.94 -9.49 -5.62
CA GLU A 184 -7.27 -8.94 -5.32
C GLU A 184 -7.41 -7.51 -4.73
N GLU A 185 -6.72 -6.97 -3.73
CA GLU A 185 -7.05 -5.58 -3.27
C GLU A 185 -5.82 -4.84 -2.77
N CYS A 186 -5.09 -5.53 -1.90
CA CYS A 186 -3.88 -5.06 -1.26
C CYS A 186 -2.83 -4.61 -2.28
N TYR A 187 -2.74 -5.28 -3.43
CA TYR A 187 -1.86 -4.88 -4.54
C TYR A 187 -2.26 -3.52 -5.13
N ALA A 188 -3.56 -3.25 -5.30
CA ALA A 188 -4.04 -1.95 -5.76
C ALA A 188 -3.73 -0.85 -4.74
N TYR A 189 -3.87 -1.15 -3.44
CA TYR A 189 -3.60 -0.19 -2.37
C TYR A 189 -2.11 0.15 -2.28
N LEU A 190 -1.23 -0.85 -2.39
CA LEU A 190 0.21 -0.63 -2.48
C LEU A 190 0.58 0.19 -3.71
N LYS A 191 0.03 -0.13 -4.89
CA LYS A 191 0.24 0.67 -6.10
C LYS A 191 -0.18 2.13 -5.91
N TYR A 192 -1.32 2.37 -5.27
CA TYR A 192 -1.76 3.71 -4.92
C TYR A 192 -0.75 4.42 -4.02
N MET A 193 -0.41 3.80 -2.89
CA MET A 193 0.52 4.38 -1.92
C MET A 193 1.88 4.66 -2.55
N THR A 194 2.39 3.80 -3.45
CA THR A 194 3.67 4.03 -4.11
C THR A 194 3.63 5.09 -5.21
N ASN A 195 2.52 5.20 -5.94
CA ASN A 195 2.39 6.11 -7.09
C ASN A 195 2.06 7.55 -6.67
N TYR A 196 1.31 7.70 -5.58
CA TYR A 196 0.75 8.99 -5.14
C TYR A 196 1.29 9.44 -3.79
N TYR A 197 2.35 8.82 -3.28
CA TYR A 197 2.93 9.08 -1.97
C TYR A 197 3.19 10.56 -1.68
N SER A 198 3.76 11.29 -2.64
CA SER A 198 4.08 12.72 -2.50
C SER A 198 2.87 13.65 -2.66
N SER A 199 1.70 13.11 -3.04
CA SER A 199 0.50 13.89 -3.34
C SER A 199 -0.74 13.34 -2.63
N LEU A 200 -0.56 12.51 -1.60
CA LEU A 200 -1.65 11.88 -0.85
C LEU A 200 -2.68 12.93 -0.39
N PRO A 201 -3.98 12.66 -0.44
CA PRO A 201 -5.04 13.43 0.22
C PRO A 201 -4.87 13.43 1.75
N ASP A 202 -5.60 14.29 2.46
CA ASP A 202 -5.52 14.39 3.93
C ASP A 202 -6.07 13.12 4.61
N VAL A 203 -7.07 12.50 3.99
CA VAL A 203 -7.60 11.17 4.36
C VAL A 203 -7.71 10.30 3.10
N VAL A 204 -7.33 9.03 3.22
CA VAL A 204 -7.47 8.03 2.16
C VAL A 204 -8.34 6.88 2.63
N LEU A 205 -9.32 6.51 1.79
CA LEU A 205 -10.27 5.44 2.02
C LEU A 205 -10.00 4.31 1.04
N PHE A 206 -9.80 3.11 1.56
CA PHE A 206 -9.53 1.92 0.76
C PHE A 206 -10.78 1.03 0.74
N PHE A 207 -11.27 0.75 -0.47
CA PHE A 207 -12.47 -0.03 -0.72
C PHE A 207 -12.21 -1.20 -1.66
N GLN A 208 -12.94 -2.28 -1.42
CA GLN A 208 -13.04 -3.44 -2.30
C GLN A 208 -14.38 -3.37 -3.04
N GLY A 209 -14.37 -3.58 -4.36
CA GLY A 209 -15.56 -3.45 -5.21
C GLY A 209 -16.67 -4.45 -4.87
N ASP A 210 -16.31 -5.68 -4.47
CA ASP A 210 -17.25 -6.75 -4.10
C ASP A 210 -17.72 -6.73 -2.64
N GLY A 211 -17.14 -5.89 -1.79
CA GLY A 211 -17.49 -5.77 -0.37
C GLY A 211 -18.96 -5.34 -0.14
N VAL A 212 -19.65 -4.98 -1.22
CA VAL A 212 -21.06 -4.56 -1.27
C VAL A 212 -22.03 -5.74 -1.52
N LEU A 213 -21.54 -6.92 -1.95
CA LEU A 213 -22.39 -8.04 -2.37
C LEU A 213 -23.25 -8.64 -1.24
N ASN A 214 -22.97 -8.35 0.04
CA ASN A 214 -23.86 -8.68 1.16
C ASN A 214 -24.84 -7.53 1.45
N GLY A 215 -25.66 -7.23 0.45
CA GLY A 215 -26.54 -6.06 0.34
C GLY A 215 -27.29 -5.62 1.60
N ARG A 216 -27.49 -4.30 1.70
CA ARG A 216 -28.19 -3.47 2.71
C ARG A 216 -27.34 -2.83 3.80
N ASN A 217 -26.25 -3.43 4.28
CA ASN A 217 -25.43 -2.82 5.36
C ASN A 217 -24.37 -1.82 4.87
N PHE A 218 -24.01 -1.84 3.58
CA PHE A 218 -22.92 -1.00 3.07
C PHE A 218 -23.25 0.50 3.08
N TYR A 219 -24.44 0.90 2.61
CA TYR A 219 -24.86 2.32 2.67
C TYR A 219 -24.89 2.84 4.11
N ALA A 220 -25.39 2.04 5.06
CA ALA A 220 -25.40 2.39 6.47
C ALA A 220 -23.99 2.53 7.03
N LYS A 221 -23.05 1.66 6.64
CA LYS A 221 -21.63 1.72 7.06
C LYS A 221 -20.91 2.93 6.43
N THR A 222 -21.15 3.25 5.17
CA THR A 222 -20.55 4.40 4.50
C THR A 222 -21.14 5.74 4.94
N LEU A 223 -22.45 5.78 5.20
CA LEU A 223 -23.11 6.94 5.81
C LEU A 223 -22.70 7.11 7.28
N ALA A 224 -22.56 5.99 8.02
CA ALA A 224 -21.99 6.02 9.36
C ALA A 224 -20.57 6.56 9.32
N PHE A 225 -19.74 6.10 8.37
CA PHE A 225 -18.39 6.58 8.14
C PHE A 225 -18.33 8.07 7.75
N SER A 226 -19.17 8.54 6.85
CA SER A 226 -19.13 9.95 6.46
C SER A 226 -19.55 10.87 7.62
N LYS A 227 -20.57 10.46 8.38
CA LYS A 227 -20.92 11.11 9.66
C LYS A 227 -19.77 11.02 10.67
N LEU A 228 -19.00 9.93 10.64
CA LEU A 228 -17.84 9.68 11.49
C LEU A 228 -16.63 10.53 11.18
N VAL A 229 -16.37 10.82 9.91
CA VAL A 229 -15.20 11.59 9.47
C VAL A 229 -15.47 13.08 9.54
N PHE A 230 -16.73 13.49 9.47
CA PHE A 230 -17.07 14.89 9.32
C PHE A 230 -17.96 15.47 10.43
N GLY A 231 -18.39 14.67 11.40
CA GLY A 231 -18.78 15.18 12.74
C GLY A 231 -20.17 15.77 12.83
N HIS A 232 -20.94 15.68 11.74
CA HIS A 232 -22.31 16.14 11.71
C HIS A 232 -23.29 15.02 12.11
N GLY A 233 -23.46 14.82 13.42
CA GLY A 233 -24.56 14.04 13.97
C GLY A 233 -24.65 14.03 15.49
N LYS A 234 -25.82 14.40 16.05
CA LYS A 234 -26.22 14.09 17.44
C LYS A 234 -26.58 12.60 17.59
N GLY A 235 -25.76 11.69 17.04
CA GLY A 235 -25.93 10.24 17.03
C GLY A 235 -24.81 9.53 17.80
N PRO A 236 -24.98 8.25 18.19
CA PRO A 236 -24.62 7.77 19.53
C PRO A 236 -23.14 7.48 19.80
N ARG A 237 -22.16 7.93 19.00
CA ARG A 237 -20.74 7.60 19.25
C ARG A 237 -19.72 8.72 19.00
N PRO A 238 -19.59 9.70 19.91
CA PRO A 238 -18.49 10.67 19.95
C PRO A 238 -17.08 10.04 20.07
N ASP A 239 -17.01 8.78 20.49
CA ASP A 239 -15.80 7.96 20.67
C ASP A 239 -15.10 7.59 19.36
N LEU A 240 -15.78 7.57 18.22
CA LEU A 240 -15.13 7.28 16.93
C LEU A 240 -14.54 8.50 16.22
N TRP A 241 -14.91 9.73 16.57
CA TRP A 241 -14.20 10.92 16.07
C TRP A 241 -12.81 11.05 16.69
N ARG A 242 -12.75 10.72 17.99
CA ARG A 242 -11.51 10.36 18.67
C ARG A 242 -10.78 9.21 17.98
N SER A 243 -11.47 8.29 17.28
CA SER A 243 -10.79 7.22 16.54
C SER A 243 -9.97 7.75 15.35
N VAL A 244 -10.49 8.60 14.46
CA VAL A 244 -9.65 9.07 13.33
C VAL A 244 -8.62 10.11 13.78
N ASN A 245 -8.98 11.06 14.65
CA ASN A 245 -8.00 12.05 15.12
C ASN A 245 -6.99 11.47 16.12
N ASP A 246 -7.40 10.55 17.01
CA ASP A 246 -6.50 9.99 18.02
C ASP A 246 -5.80 8.70 17.52
N HIS A 247 -6.42 7.93 16.62
CA HIS A 247 -5.86 6.66 16.13
C HIS A 247 -5.36 6.74 14.68
N GLN A 248 -5.72 7.78 13.92
CA GLN A 248 -5.26 8.05 12.55
C GLN A 248 -5.52 6.92 11.52
N TYR A 249 -6.28 5.91 11.92
CA TYR A 249 -6.66 4.71 11.17
C TYR A 249 -8.04 4.26 11.64
N ILE A 250 -8.86 3.75 10.72
CA ILE A 250 -10.18 3.21 11.02
C ILE A 250 -10.51 2.03 10.12
N ALA A 251 -10.92 0.91 10.70
CA ALA A 251 -11.51 -0.18 9.94
C ALA A 251 -12.98 0.12 9.58
N LEU A 252 -13.30 0.08 8.29
CA LEU A 252 -14.66 0.35 7.75
C LEU A 252 -15.52 -0.91 7.74
N ALA A 253 -14.88 -2.06 7.52
CA ALA A 253 -15.51 -3.36 7.67
C ALA A 253 -15.23 -3.88 9.09
N SER A 254 -16.00 -3.36 10.06
CA SER A 254 -16.02 -3.92 11.42
C SER A 254 -16.92 -5.15 11.51
N ASP A 255 -17.05 -5.96 10.44
CA ASP A 255 -17.46 -7.33 10.66
C ASP A 255 -16.29 -7.97 11.43
N GLN A 256 -16.25 -7.71 12.75
CA GLN A 256 -16.33 -8.74 13.75
C GLN A 256 -17.13 -9.83 13.09
N SER A 257 -16.39 -10.72 12.46
CA SER A 257 -16.94 -11.74 11.60
C SER A 257 -18.07 -12.41 12.37
N GLU A 258 -18.97 -13.05 11.66
CA GLU A 258 -19.86 -14.02 12.27
C GLU A 258 -19.13 -14.93 13.30
N CYS A 259 -17.81 -15.06 13.28
CA CYS A 259 -16.98 -15.70 14.31
C CYS A 259 -17.03 -15.06 15.72
N ALA A 260 -16.93 -13.73 15.85
CA ALA A 260 -17.02 -13.07 17.17
C ALA A 260 -18.46 -13.11 17.72
N ALA A 261 -19.45 -12.93 16.83
CA ALA A 261 -20.86 -12.94 17.20
C ALA A 261 -21.43 -14.36 17.43
N ARG A 262 -20.96 -15.39 16.70
CA ARG A 262 -21.46 -16.77 16.80
C ARG A 262 -20.63 -17.67 17.72
N ARG A 263 -19.59 -17.16 18.40
CA ARG A 263 -18.68 -17.97 19.24
C ARG A 263 -18.17 -19.23 18.51
N ILE A 264 -17.88 -19.14 17.22
CA ILE A 264 -17.36 -20.29 16.46
C ILE A 264 -15.92 -20.52 16.93
N PRO A 265 -15.61 -21.61 17.66
CA PRO A 265 -14.30 -21.79 18.30
C PRO A 265 -13.14 -21.92 17.31
N ASN A 266 -13.42 -22.05 16.00
CA ASN A 266 -12.46 -22.52 15.01
C ASN A 266 -12.30 -21.64 13.77
N CYS A 267 -12.85 -20.41 13.72
CA CYS A 267 -12.74 -19.58 12.51
C CYS A 267 -11.29 -19.26 12.08
N PHE A 268 -10.32 -19.38 12.99
CA PHE A 268 -8.91 -19.11 12.72
C PHE A 268 -7.98 -20.30 13.03
N VAL A 269 -8.51 -21.39 13.60
CA VAL A 269 -7.74 -22.59 13.93
C VAL A 269 -7.21 -23.27 12.65
N GLU A 270 -7.87 -23.03 11.51
CA GLU A 270 -7.47 -23.60 10.23
C GLU A 270 -6.35 -22.85 9.49
N ASN A 271 -5.79 -21.75 10.03
CA ASN A 271 -4.78 -20.98 9.28
C ASN A 271 -3.51 -20.59 10.04
N LYS A 272 -2.99 -21.49 10.88
CA LYS A 272 -1.65 -21.38 11.49
C LYS A 272 -0.57 -20.97 10.48
N ARG A 273 -0.67 -21.47 9.24
CA ARG A 273 0.24 -21.12 8.14
C ARG A 273 0.10 -19.65 7.71
N GLN A 274 -1.11 -19.11 7.56
CA GLN A 274 -1.30 -17.69 7.25
C GLN A 274 -0.72 -16.79 8.33
N PHE A 275 -0.96 -17.08 9.62
CA PHE A 275 -0.40 -16.29 10.71
C PHE A 275 1.13 -16.37 10.79
N HIS A 276 1.69 -17.57 10.57
CA HIS A 276 3.13 -17.73 10.46
C HIS A 276 3.69 -16.87 9.32
N CYS A 277 3.03 -16.86 8.16
CA CYS A 277 3.43 -16.06 7.01
C CYS A 277 3.26 -14.55 7.23
N ALA A 278 2.18 -14.12 7.88
CA ALA A 278 1.97 -12.73 8.25
C ALA A 278 3.04 -12.26 9.24
N THR A 279 3.39 -13.12 10.21
CA THR A 279 4.50 -12.89 11.15
C THR A 279 5.82 -12.70 10.41
N LEU A 280 6.21 -13.64 9.55
CA LEU A 280 7.45 -13.54 8.79
C LEU A 280 7.49 -12.30 7.89
N LEU A 281 6.37 -11.96 7.24
CA LEU A 281 6.28 -10.77 6.39
C LEU A 281 6.41 -9.48 7.23
N TYR A 282 5.75 -9.41 8.39
CA TYR A 282 5.87 -8.28 9.29
C TYR A 282 7.30 -8.09 9.79
N GLU A 283 7.90 -9.16 10.31
CA GLU A 283 9.25 -9.08 10.91
C GLU A 283 10.29 -8.67 9.87
N ARG A 284 10.16 -9.19 8.64
CA ARG A 284 11.04 -8.82 7.53
C ARG A 284 10.82 -7.38 7.04
N SER A 285 9.57 -6.90 6.98
CA SER A 285 9.25 -5.57 6.42
C SER A 285 9.43 -4.44 7.41
N THR A 286 9.34 -4.72 8.71
CA THR A 286 9.43 -3.70 9.78
C THR A 286 10.74 -3.77 10.56
N GLU A 287 11.51 -4.85 10.43
CA GLU A 287 12.68 -5.16 11.27
C GLU A 287 12.33 -5.24 12.77
N GLN A 288 11.06 -5.48 13.10
CA GLN A 288 10.55 -5.59 14.46
C GLN A 288 9.98 -6.98 14.69
N LYS A 289 10.04 -7.48 15.93
CA LYS A 289 9.32 -8.71 16.30
C LYS A 289 7.82 -8.51 16.15
N ALA A 290 7.15 -9.51 15.61
CA ALA A 290 5.70 -9.50 15.54
C ALA A 290 5.09 -9.41 16.95
N PRO A 291 3.99 -8.66 17.12
CA PRO A 291 3.26 -8.68 18.37
C PRO A 291 2.73 -10.09 18.66
N PRO A 292 2.63 -10.48 19.94
CA PRO A 292 2.03 -11.77 20.34
C PRO A 292 0.52 -11.80 20.08
N VAL A 293 -0.07 -10.68 19.67
CA VAL A 293 -1.50 -10.53 19.43
C VAL A 293 -1.71 -9.60 18.24
N TRP A 294 -2.62 -9.98 17.34
CA TRP A 294 -2.97 -9.18 16.17
C TRP A 294 -4.41 -8.67 16.25
N ALA A 295 -4.59 -7.41 15.90
CA ALA A 295 -5.87 -6.86 15.46
C ALA A 295 -6.13 -7.34 14.04
N VAL A 296 -7.29 -7.94 13.79
CA VAL A 296 -7.66 -8.42 12.45
C VAL A 296 -9.01 -7.86 12.05
N TYR A 297 -9.01 -7.22 10.90
CA TYR A 297 -10.20 -6.72 10.23
C TYR A 297 -10.42 -7.50 8.94
N ALA A 298 -11.68 -7.79 8.65
CA ALA A 298 -12.04 -8.50 7.42
C ALA A 298 -12.14 -7.54 6.23
N ASN A 299 -11.87 -8.05 5.03
CA ASN A 299 -12.21 -7.42 3.74
C ASN A 299 -11.39 -6.18 3.37
N ALA A 300 -10.21 -5.97 3.97
CA ALA A 300 -9.26 -4.91 3.61
C ALA A 300 -9.82 -3.46 3.51
N GLN A 301 -10.97 -3.17 4.13
CA GLN A 301 -11.65 -1.87 4.00
C GLN A 301 -11.34 -0.98 5.20
N PHE A 302 -10.59 0.09 4.98
CA PHE A 302 -10.14 0.99 6.04
C PHE A 302 -9.97 2.43 5.53
N GLY A 303 -9.99 3.39 6.45
CA GLY A 303 -9.58 4.77 6.25
C GLY A 303 -8.29 5.06 7.02
N VAL A 304 -7.43 5.93 6.48
CA VAL A 304 -6.17 6.31 7.11
C VAL A 304 -5.82 7.75 6.75
N THR A 305 -5.23 8.48 7.69
CA THR A 305 -4.78 9.87 7.46
C THR A 305 -3.49 9.92 6.64
N ARG A 306 -3.23 11.07 5.99
CA ARG A 306 -1.94 11.33 5.32
C ARG A 306 -0.78 11.11 6.29
N ASP A 307 -0.83 11.75 7.46
CA ASP A 307 0.24 11.74 8.44
C ASP A 307 0.63 10.31 8.80
N ARG A 308 -0.35 9.43 8.93
CA ARG A 308 -0.09 8.02 9.23
C ARG A 308 0.53 7.26 8.07
N LEU A 309 0.08 7.51 6.84
CA LEU A 309 0.71 6.92 5.65
C LEU A 309 2.16 7.40 5.49
N VAL A 310 2.45 8.68 5.75
CA VAL A 310 3.81 9.22 5.59
C VAL A 310 4.73 8.93 6.77
N ALA A 311 4.20 8.48 7.92
CA ALA A 311 5.00 7.99 9.04
C ALA A 311 5.85 6.76 8.67
N ARG A 312 5.51 6.03 7.60
CA ARG A 312 6.36 5.02 6.97
C ARG A 312 6.96 5.59 5.69
N PRO A 313 8.27 5.43 5.44
CA PRO A 313 8.89 5.98 4.23
C PRO A 313 8.37 5.29 2.97
N LEU A 314 8.40 5.96 1.81
CA LEU A 314 8.02 5.37 0.52
C LEU A 314 8.73 4.04 0.21
N SER A 315 9.99 3.89 0.65
CA SER A 315 10.75 2.63 0.48
C SER A 315 10.07 1.44 1.16
N PHE A 316 9.39 1.63 2.29
CA PHE A 316 8.65 0.59 2.99
C PHE A 316 7.51 0.05 2.11
N TYR A 317 6.70 0.92 1.54
CA TYR A 317 5.60 0.51 0.65
C TYR A 317 6.10 -0.11 -0.65
N ARG A 318 7.23 0.35 -1.17
CA ARG A 318 7.88 -0.26 -2.34
C ARG A 318 8.37 -1.67 -2.03
N GLN A 319 9.01 -1.88 -0.87
CA GLN A 319 9.41 -3.21 -0.42
C GLN A 319 8.21 -4.14 -0.33
N LEU A 320 7.11 -3.71 0.31
CA LEU A 320 5.88 -4.51 0.38
C LEU A 320 5.29 -4.82 -1.00
N LEU A 321 5.36 -3.86 -1.94
CA LEU A 321 4.94 -4.06 -3.31
C LEU A 321 5.85 -5.04 -4.06
N ASP A 322 7.16 -4.98 -3.83
CA ASP A 322 8.13 -5.91 -4.40
C ASP A 322 7.88 -7.32 -3.87
N GLU A 323 7.54 -7.49 -2.59
CA GLU A 323 7.12 -8.79 -2.02
C GLU A 323 5.87 -9.36 -2.71
N PHE A 324 4.97 -8.50 -3.19
CA PHE A 324 3.83 -8.89 -4.04
C PHE A 324 4.23 -9.21 -5.49
N GLU A 325 5.26 -8.56 -6.02
CA GLU A 325 5.69 -8.70 -7.42
C GLU A 325 6.68 -9.85 -7.62
N VAL A 326 7.48 -10.19 -6.61
CA VAL A 326 8.47 -11.27 -6.60
C VAL A 326 7.76 -12.62 -6.59
N ASP A 327 8.37 -13.56 -7.32
CA ASP A 327 7.85 -14.87 -7.69
C ASP A 327 6.90 -15.51 -6.64
N PRO A 328 5.64 -15.84 -7.03
CA PRO A 328 4.67 -16.53 -6.18
C PRO A 328 5.09 -17.94 -5.74
N SER A 329 6.29 -18.38 -6.12
CA SER A 329 6.88 -19.63 -5.68
C SER A 329 7.16 -19.68 -4.16
N ALA A 330 7.25 -18.53 -3.47
CA ALA A 330 7.46 -18.52 -2.03
C ALA A 330 6.30 -19.21 -1.29
N GLU A 331 6.65 -20.08 -0.35
CA GLU A 331 5.72 -20.99 0.32
C GLU A 331 4.54 -20.27 0.98
N CYS A 332 4.73 -19.04 1.45
CA CYS A 332 3.69 -18.22 2.05
C CYS A 332 2.64 -17.67 1.08
N PHE A 333 2.94 -17.64 -0.22
CA PHE A 333 2.03 -17.15 -1.26
C PHE A 333 1.26 -18.27 -1.98
N LYS A 334 1.60 -19.54 -1.69
CA LYS A 334 0.94 -20.75 -2.22
C LYS A 334 -0.17 -21.27 -1.31
N ILE A 335 -1.10 -20.42 -0.89
CA ILE A 335 -2.25 -20.91 -0.09
C ILE A 335 -3.26 -21.56 -1.05
N GLN A 336 -3.06 -22.86 -1.32
CA GLN A 336 -3.99 -23.71 -2.05
C GLN A 336 -5.21 -23.99 -1.15
N GLY A 337 -6.36 -23.39 -1.44
CA GLY A 337 -7.57 -23.64 -0.66
C GLY A 337 -8.84 -23.04 -1.25
N HIS A 338 -8.74 -21.89 -1.90
CA HIS A 338 -9.88 -21.31 -2.64
C HIS A 338 -9.80 -21.73 -4.11
N LYS A 339 -10.64 -22.70 -4.49
CA LYS A 339 -10.78 -23.22 -5.85
C LYS A 339 -10.71 -22.08 -6.88
N GLY A 340 -9.63 -22.03 -7.66
CA GLY A 340 -9.47 -21.13 -8.81
C GLY A 340 -8.76 -19.79 -8.57
N ARG A 341 -8.27 -19.47 -7.35
CA ARG A 341 -7.56 -18.20 -7.08
C ARG A 341 -6.16 -18.48 -6.49
N PRO A 342 -5.12 -18.70 -7.32
CA PRO A 342 -3.79 -19.09 -6.84
C PRO A 342 -3.09 -18.03 -5.98
N PHE A 343 -3.56 -16.78 -5.97
CA PHE A 343 -2.92 -15.65 -5.27
C PHE A 343 -3.71 -15.10 -4.07
N ARG A 344 -4.81 -15.74 -3.67
CA ARG A 344 -5.64 -15.24 -2.55
C ARG A 344 -4.89 -15.18 -1.22
N GLY A 345 -3.82 -15.98 -1.10
CA GLY A 345 -2.98 -16.04 0.09
C GLY A 345 -2.36 -14.69 0.45
N THR A 346 -1.81 -13.96 -0.53
CA THR A 346 -1.04 -12.76 -0.25
C THR A 346 -1.89 -11.63 0.30
N CYS A 347 -3.05 -11.32 -0.29
CA CYS A 347 -3.88 -10.22 0.22
C CYS A 347 -4.46 -10.54 1.60
N ALA A 348 -4.81 -11.80 1.87
CA ALA A 348 -5.24 -12.21 3.20
C ALA A 348 -4.17 -11.93 4.28
N LEU A 349 -2.87 -12.05 3.96
CA LEU A 349 -1.81 -11.65 4.90
C LEU A 349 -1.87 -10.14 5.17
N PHE A 350 -2.01 -9.34 4.13
CA PHE A 350 -2.04 -7.88 4.27
C PHE A 350 -3.29 -7.36 4.98
N GLU A 351 -4.44 -8.01 4.81
CA GLU A 351 -5.65 -7.73 5.60
C GLU A 351 -5.38 -7.78 7.11
N TYR A 352 -4.54 -8.73 7.56
CA TYR A 352 -4.13 -8.84 8.96
C TYR A 352 -3.07 -7.82 9.37
N LEU A 353 -2.25 -7.38 8.41
CA LEU A 353 -1.10 -6.53 8.68
C LEU A 353 -1.39 -5.04 8.55
N TRP A 354 -2.44 -4.62 7.83
CA TRP A 354 -2.75 -3.20 7.62
C TRP A 354 -2.80 -2.39 8.93
N PRO A 355 -3.50 -2.84 9.99
CA PRO A 355 -3.47 -2.19 11.29
C PRO A 355 -2.06 -1.94 11.81
N SER A 356 -1.23 -2.98 11.79
CA SER A 356 0.10 -2.93 12.39
C SER A 356 1.10 -2.15 11.52
N PHE A 357 1.02 -2.27 10.20
CA PHE A 357 1.82 -1.46 9.27
C PHE A 357 1.51 0.02 9.39
N LEU A 358 0.24 0.35 9.62
CA LEU A 358 -0.26 1.70 9.81
C LEU A 358 -0.33 2.10 11.29
N GLY A 359 0.41 1.39 12.16
CA GLY A 359 0.69 1.78 13.55
C GLY A 359 -0.53 1.84 14.48
N GLU A 360 -1.63 1.18 14.14
CA GLU A 360 -2.72 0.96 15.08
C GLU A 360 -2.18 0.13 16.26
N SER A 361 -2.59 0.49 17.48
CA SER A 361 -2.16 -0.22 18.68
C SER A 361 -2.51 -1.71 18.55
N HIS A 362 -1.53 -2.59 18.80
CA HIS A 362 -1.67 -4.04 18.63
C HIS A 362 -2.72 -4.68 19.55
N VAL A 363 -3.24 -3.92 20.52
CA VAL A 363 -4.23 -4.37 21.48
C VAL A 363 -5.50 -3.55 21.29
N LEU A 364 -6.39 -4.06 20.44
CA LEU A 364 -7.80 -3.72 20.58
C LEU A 364 -8.33 -4.32 21.90
N GLU A 365 -9.51 -3.92 22.38
CA GLU A 365 -10.11 -4.59 23.54
C GLU A 365 -10.15 -6.12 23.31
N LYS A 366 -10.01 -6.95 24.36
CA LYS A 366 -9.89 -8.43 24.28
C LYS A 366 -10.82 -9.14 23.28
N LYS A 367 -12.01 -8.58 23.02
CA LYS A 367 -13.00 -9.08 22.05
C LYS A 367 -12.57 -8.94 20.57
N HIS A 368 -11.47 -8.26 20.32
CA HIS A 368 -10.94 -7.90 18.99
C HIS A 368 -9.49 -8.34 18.78
N THR A 369 -8.93 -9.08 19.73
CA THR A 369 -7.54 -9.52 19.73
C THR A 369 -7.44 -11.01 19.50
N MET A 370 -6.51 -11.46 18.66
CA MET A 370 -6.18 -12.87 18.50
C MET A 370 -4.79 -13.19 19.00
N ASN A 371 -4.63 -14.28 19.76
CA ASN A 371 -3.34 -14.78 20.22
C ASN A 371 -2.97 -16.03 19.39
N PRO A 372 -1.92 -15.98 18.53
CA PRO A 372 -1.52 -17.10 17.69
C PRO A 372 -0.89 -18.27 18.47
N GLN A 373 -0.61 -18.10 19.77
CA GLN A 373 -0.07 -19.14 20.65
C GLN A 373 -1.16 -19.92 21.40
N LYS A 374 -2.41 -19.49 21.34
CA LYS A 374 -3.58 -20.20 21.89
C LYS A 374 -4.42 -20.74 20.76
#